data_AF-Q97HN9-F1
#
_entry.id   AF-Q97HN9-F1
#
_cell.length_a   1.000
_cell.length_b   1.000
_cell.length_c   1.000
_cell.angle_alpha   90.00
_cell.angle_beta   90.00
_cell.angle_gamma   90.00
#
_symmetry.space_group_name_H-M   'P 1'
#
loop_
_entity.id
_entity.type
_entity.pdbx_description
1 polymer ?
#
loop_
_entity_poly.entity_id
_entity_poly.type
_entity_poly.pdbx_seq_one_letter_code
_entity_poly.pdbx_strand_id
1 'polypeptide(L)'
;MYYINLKQERILKFIEKFGVARIEHMKRILNIKDIDNQFKILIRQRKVKLVFNDICVLDGKKELNIKMIKALDLYSYLHLNNGGIPIEWCMPQDFPFTIAFFRNSKVFDVAIINEGEETIYSSAINRGVSERVIVVLSEENQKENIKINKQIKCCTIEDGVLNFF
;
A
#
# COMPACT_ATOMS: atom_id res chain seq x y z
N MET A 1 -11.94 31.28 -2.89
CA MET A 1 -11.67 30.12 -3.76
C MET A 1 -10.22 29.73 -3.54
N TYR A 2 -9.96 28.56 -2.95
CA TYR A 2 -8.58 28.14 -2.69
C TYR A 2 -8.03 27.44 -3.94
N TYR A 3 -6.94 27.97 -4.48
CA TYR A 3 -6.25 27.37 -5.62
C TYR A 3 -5.48 26.13 -5.17
N ILE A 4 -5.73 24.99 -5.82
CA ILE A 4 -4.95 23.76 -5.63
C ILE A 4 -3.77 23.83 -6.57
N ASN A 5 -2.55 23.78 -6.02
CA ASN A 5 -1.33 23.73 -6.85
C ASN A 5 -1.01 22.29 -7.29
N LEU A 6 -0.08 22.14 -8.24
CA LEU A 6 0.32 20.83 -8.78
C LEU A 6 0.84 19.86 -7.72
N LYS A 7 1.53 20.34 -6.67
CA LYS A 7 2.02 19.47 -5.57
C LYS A 7 0.84 18.92 -4.76
N GLN A 8 -0.12 19.79 -4.43
CA GLN A 8 -1.33 19.43 -3.70
C GLN A 8 -2.21 18.49 -4.51
N GLU A 9 -2.34 18.72 -5.81
CA GLU A 9 -3.06 17.84 -6.72
C GLU A 9 -2.47 16.43 -6.74
N ARG A 10 -1.13 16.30 -6.78
CA ARG A 10 -0.45 15.00 -6.70
C ARG A 10 -0.72 14.26 -5.38
N ILE A 11 -0.75 14.98 -4.25
CA ILE A 11 -1.11 14.40 -2.94
C ILE A 11 -2.56 13.89 -2.96
N LEU A 12 -3.50 14.72 -3.43
CA LEU A 12 -4.91 14.36 -3.48
C LEU A 12 -5.14 13.16 -4.41
N LYS A 13 -4.55 13.15 -5.60
CA LYS A 13 -4.61 12.01 -6.53
C LYS A 13 -4.05 10.72 -5.92
N PHE A 14 -3.00 10.81 -5.11
CA PHE A 14 -2.45 9.65 -4.41
C PHE A 14 -3.44 9.09 -3.38
N ILE A 15 -3.99 9.95 -2.52
CA ILE A 15 -4.99 9.54 -1.51
C ILE A 15 -6.27 9.06 -2.19
N GLU A 16 -6.70 9.70 -3.27
CA GLU A 16 -7.87 9.29 -4.07
C GLU A 16 -7.68 7.87 -4.62
N LYS A 17 -6.52 7.64 -5.24
CA LYS A 17 -6.17 6.35 -5.84
C LYS A 17 -6.19 5.20 -4.83
N PHE A 18 -5.56 5.35 -3.68
CA PHE A 18 -5.47 4.28 -2.69
C PHE A 18 -6.58 4.34 -1.63
N GLY A 19 -7.38 5.40 -1.62
CA GLY A 19 -8.41 5.70 -0.62
C GLY A 19 -7.89 6.15 0.74
N VAL A 20 -6.68 5.75 1.11
CA VAL A 20 -6.03 6.02 2.40
C VAL A 20 -4.51 6.04 2.23
N ALA A 21 -3.79 6.85 3.00
CA ALA A 21 -2.32 6.84 3.04
C ALA A 21 -1.78 7.49 4.32
N ARG A 22 -0.58 7.11 4.76
CA ARG A 22 0.18 7.85 5.78
C ARG A 22 0.97 8.98 5.14
N ILE A 23 1.25 10.03 5.90
CA ILE A 23 2.12 11.14 5.44
C ILE A 23 3.49 10.59 5.01
N GLU A 24 4.04 9.65 5.76
CA GLU A 24 5.32 9.01 5.46
C GLU A 24 5.30 8.25 4.12
N HIS A 25 4.21 7.56 3.76
CA HIS A 25 4.11 6.92 2.44
C HIS A 25 4.31 7.93 1.31
N MET A 26 3.63 9.07 1.43
CA MET A 26 3.64 10.11 0.40
C MET A 26 4.97 10.86 0.36
N LYS A 27 5.64 11.07 1.51
CA LYS A 27 7.02 11.57 1.57
C LYS A 27 7.97 10.68 0.77
N ARG A 28 7.89 9.38 0.99
CA ARG A 28 8.78 8.38 0.37
C ARG A 28 8.51 8.21 -1.13
N ILE A 29 7.25 8.29 -1.56
CA ILE A 29 6.85 7.95 -2.94
C ILE A 29 6.75 9.18 -3.86
N LEU A 30 6.21 10.32 -3.37
CA LEU A 30 5.91 11.46 -4.26
C LEU A 30 7.11 12.39 -4.48
N ASN A 31 8.13 12.33 -3.61
CA ASN A 31 9.31 13.20 -3.62
C ASN A 31 8.96 14.69 -3.77
N ILE A 32 8.00 15.16 -2.96
CA ILE A 32 7.52 16.54 -2.97
C ILE A 32 8.30 17.36 -1.94
N LYS A 33 8.97 18.43 -2.39
CA LYS A 33 9.56 19.43 -1.47
C LYS A 33 8.47 20.13 -0.65
N ASP A 34 8.70 20.26 0.65
CA ASP A 34 7.82 20.90 1.63
C ASP A 34 6.45 20.22 1.76
N ILE A 35 6.41 18.89 1.63
CA ILE A 35 5.16 18.12 1.64
C ILE A 35 4.34 18.34 2.93
N ASP A 36 5.00 18.49 4.09
CA ASP A 36 4.33 18.78 5.37
C ASP A 36 3.57 20.12 5.32
N ASN A 37 4.13 21.14 4.67
CA ASN A 37 3.45 22.42 4.47
C ASN A 37 2.27 22.28 3.51
N GLN A 38 2.41 21.47 2.45
CA GLN A 38 1.29 21.20 1.54
C GLN A 38 0.14 20.47 2.26
N PHE A 39 0.45 19.50 3.13
CA PHE A 39 -0.56 18.82 3.96
C PHE A 39 -1.30 19.78 4.89
N LYS A 40 -0.56 20.64 5.62
CA LYS A 40 -1.18 21.64 6.51
C LYS A 40 -2.18 22.53 5.75
N ILE A 41 -1.85 22.92 4.52
CA ILE A 41 -2.75 23.70 3.67
C ILE A 41 -3.99 22.87 3.27
N LEU A 42 -3.80 21.63 2.81
CA LEU A 42 -4.91 20.74 2.41
C LEU A 42 -5.88 20.42 3.56
N ILE A 43 -5.36 20.25 4.77
CA ILE A 43 -6.16 20.05 5.99
C ILE A 43 -6.96 21.30 6.33
N ARG A 44 -6.33 22.49 6.31
CA ARG A 44 -7.02 23.78 6.53
C ARG A 44 -8.13 24.03 5.51
N GLN A 45 -7.92 23.58 4.27
CA GLN A 45 -8.91 23.67 3.19
C GLN A 45 -10.00 22.57 3.25
N ARG A 46 -9.96 21.68 4.26
CA ARG A 46 -10.87 20.53 4.40
C ARG A 46 -10.89 19.62 3.17
N LYS A 47 -9.74 19.42 2.52
CA LYS A 47 -9.59 18.47 1.41
C LYS A 47 -9.10 17.10 1.89
N VAL A 48 -8.35 17.09 2.98
CA VAL A 48 -7.80 15.90 3.62
C VAL A 48 -8.17 15.94 5.11
N LYS A 49 -8.52 14.78 5.65
CA LYS A 49 -8.77 14.58 7.08
C LYS A 49 -7.71 13.63 7.66
N LEU A 50 -7.17 14.01 8.82
CA LEU A 50 -6.36 13.13 9.65
C LEU A 50 -7.27 12.29 10.53
N VAL A 51 -7.08 10.96 10.52
CA VAL A 51 -7.92 10.03 11.28
C VAL A 51 -7.19 9.49 12.51
N PHE A 52 -6.02 8.90 12.33
CA PHE A 52 -5.23 8.30 13.42
C PHE A 52 -3.75 8.22 13.06
N ASN A 53 -2.85 8.54 13.99
CA ASN A 53 -1.40 8.34 13.90
C ASN A 53 -0.67 8.82 12.63
N ASP A 54 -1.23 9.79 11.87
CA ASP A 54 -0.76 10.32 10.55
C ASP A 54 -1.53 9.83 9.31
N ILE A 55 -2.51 8.94 9.50
CA ILE A 55 -3.32 8.41 8.42
C ILE A 55 -4.25 9.50 7.88
N CYS A 56 -4.11 9.73 6.58
CA CYS A 56 -4.84 10.70 5.78
C CYS A 56 -5.89 10.00 4.90
N VAL A 57 -7.09 10.59 4.86
CA VAL A 57 -8.17 10.25 3.92
C VAL A 57 -8.69 11.53 3.26
N LEU A 58 -9.35 11.41 2.11
CA LEU A 58 -10.11 12.52 1.55
C LEU A 58 -11.30 12.87 2.46
N ASP A 59 -11.65 14.14 2.54
CA ASP A 59 -12.82 14.56 3.32
C ASP A 59 -14.11 13.85 2.82
N GLY A 60 -14.96 13.44 3.75
CA GLY A 60 -16.17 12.65 3.46
C GLY A 60 -15.98 11.12 3.38
N LYS A 61 -14.75 10.58 3.31
CA LYS A 61 -14.53 9.13 3.44
C LYS A 61 -14.61 8.69 4.90
N LYS A 62 -15.38 7.63 5.16
CA LYS A 62 -15.59 7.06 6.51
C LYS A 62 -14.78 5.79 6.78
N GLU A 63 -14.50 4.99 5.77
CA GLU A 63 -13.91 3.67 5.94
C GLU A 63 -12.38 3.69 5.80
N LEU A 64 -11.70 3.18 6.82
CA LEU A 64 -10.27 2.95 6.82
C LEU A 64 -9.98 1.52 6.35
N ASN A 65 -9.28 1.40 5.22
CA ASN A 65 -8.79 0.11 4.75
C ASN A 65 -7.38 -0.16 5.34
N ILE A 66 -7.33 -0.92 6.44
CA ILE A 66 -6.08 -1.26 7.13
C ILE A 66 -5.16 -2.11 6.24
N LYS A 67 -5.72 -3.01 5.42
CA LYS A 67 -4.93 -3.81 4.47
C LYS A 67 -4.23 -2.92 3.45
N MET A 68 -4.91 -1.88 2.97
CA MET A 68 -4.29 -0.90 2.07
C MET A 68 -3.14 -0.15 2.74
N ILE A 69 -3.26 0.23 4.02
CA ILE A 69 -2.14 0.83 4.76
C ILE A 69 -0.92 -0.11 4.80
N LYS A 70 -1.11 -1.39 5.15
CA LYS A 70 -0.02 -2.39 5.15
C LYS A 70 0.57 -2.58 3.75
N ALA A 71 -0.26 -2.58 2.71
CA ALA A 71 0.22 -2.67 1.32
C ALA A 71 1.05 -1.44 0.91
N LEU A 72 0.69 -0.25 1.38
CA LEU A 72 1.46 0.97 1.16
C LEU A 72 2.75 1.00 1.98
N ASP A 73 2.79 0.40 3.17
CA ASP A 73 4.04 0.19 3.91
C ASP A 73 5.02 -0.64 3.04
N LEU A 74 4.56 -1.76 2.49
CA LEU A 74 5.34 -2.60 1.55
C LEU A 74 5.82 -1.77 0.35
N TYR A 75 4.89 -1.10 -0.32
CA TYR A 75 5.21 -0.32 -1.52
C TYR A 75 6.23 0.78 -1.23
N SER A 76 6.05 1.53 -0.14
CA SER A 76 6.95 2.63 0.25
C SER A 76 8.37 2.14 0.55
N TYR A 77 8.52 0.99 1.20
CA TYR A 77 9.82 0.40 1.48
C TYR A 77 10.49 -0.10 0.19
N LEU A 78 9.75 -0.82 -0.66
CA LEU A 78 10.28 -1.33 -1.92
C LEU A 78 10.67 -0.20 -2.88
N HIS A 79 10.02 0.96 -2.79
CA HIS A 79 10.34 2.13 -3.58
C HIS A 79 11.69 2.76 -3.19
N LEU A 80 12.05 2.77 -1.90
CA LEU A 80 13.28 3.38 -1.40
C LEU A 80 14.50 2.45 -1.40
N ASN A 81 14.33 1.21 -0.94
CA ASN A 81 15.45 0.41 -0.44
C ASN A 81 16.07 -0.54 -1.47
N ASN A 82 15.69 -0.45 -2.75
CA ASN A 82 15.78 -1.61 -3.64
C ASN A 82 16.67 -1.41 -4.87
N GLY A 83 17.92 -1.00 -4.62
CA GLY A 83 19.05 -1.19 -5.55
C GLY A 83 18.96 -0.45 -6.89
N GLY A 84 18.19 0.64 -6.97
CA GLY A 84 18.14 1.51 -8.14
C GLY A 84 17.15 1.11 -9.24
N ILE A 85 16.42 -0.01 -9.12
CA ILE A 85 15.36 -0.36 -10.08
C ILE A 85 14.02 0.17 -9.57
N PRO A 86 13.47 1.24 -10.17
CA PRO A 86 12.23 1.85 -9.71
C PRO A 86 11.03 0.94 -9.97
N ILE A 87 9.98 1.12 -9.16
CA ILE A 87 8.66 0.60 -9.46
C ILE A 87 8.02 1.54 -10.48
N GLU A 88 7.67 1.01 -11.65
CA GLU A 88 7.18 1.80 -12.80
C GLU A 88 5.74 2.25 -12.57
N TRP A 89 4.89 1.34 -12.08
CA TRP A 89 3.53 1.66 -11.65
C TRP A 89 3.10 0.77 -10.50
N CYS A 90 2.15 1.28 -9.72
CA CYS A 90 1.47 0.57 -8.63
C CYS A 90 -0.02 0.94 -8.70
N MET A 91 -0.94 0.01 -8.55
CA MET A 91 -2.39 0.25 -8.57
C MET A 91 -3.09 -0.59 -7.51
N PRO A 92 -4.21 -0.10 -6.93
CA PRO A 92 -5.09 -0.91 -6.12
C PRO A 92 -5.61 -2.12 -6.90
N GLN A 93 -5.91 -3.20 -6.19
CA GLN A 93 -6.54 -4.39 -6.74
C GLN A 93 -7.70 -4.83 -5.84
N ASP A 94 -8.62 -5.57 -6.44
CA ASP A 94 -9.70 -6.23 -5.72
C ASP A 94 -9.24 -7.59 -5.15
N PHE A 95 -10.06 -8.13 -4.25
CA PHE A 95 -9.84 -9.44 -3.64
C PHE A 95 -9.51 -10.51 -4.70
N PRO A 96 -8.48 -11.36 -4.49
CA PRO A 96 -7.75 -11.58 -3.24
C PRO A 96 -6.51 -10.70 -3.03
N PHE A 97 -6.31 -9.69 -3.86
CA PHE A 97 -5.16 -8.79 -3.77
C PHE A 97 -5.56 -7.43 -3.18
N THR A 98 -4.56 -6.63 -2.85
CA THR A 98 -4.73 -5.27 -2.33
C THR A 98 -4.10 -4.25 -3.26
N ILE A 99 -2.90 -4.54 -3.76
CA ILE A 99 -2.22 -3.76 -4.80
C ILE A 99 -1.52 -4.69 -5.78
N ALA A 100 -1.29 -4.19 -6.99
CA ALA A 100 -0.37 -4.76 -7.96
C ALA A 100 0.66 -3.70 -8.34
N PHE A 101 1.90 -4.12 -8.60
CA PHE A 101 2.92 -3.22 -9.12
C PHE A 101 3.79 -3.89 -10.18
N PHE A 102 4.37 -3.07 -11.04
CA PHE A 102 5.26 -3.52 -12.10
C PHE A 102 6.68 -3.04 -11.87
N ARG A 103 7.60 -4.00 -11.98
CA ARG A 103 9.03 -3.77 -11.77
C ARG A 103 9.83 -4.83 -12.52
N ASN A 104 10.91 -4.41 -13.17
CA ASN A 104 11.82 -5.30 -13.88
C ASN A 104 11.08 -6.21 -14.89
N SER A 105 10.22 -5.58 -15.70
CA SER A 105 9.39 -6.24 -16.71
C SER A 105 8.43 -7.32 -16.18
N LYS A 106 8.11 -7.28 -14.88
CA LYS A 106 7.26 -8.27 -14.20
C LYS A 106 6.19 -7.60 -13.36
N VAL A 107 4.99 -8.18 -13.37
CA VAL A 107 3.89 -7.81 -12.47
C VAL A 107 4.03 -8.62 -11.18
N PHE A 108 3.82 -7.95 -10.05
CA PHE A 108 3.76 -8.52 -8.72
C PHE A 108 2.41 -8.15 -8.09
N ASP A 109 1.64 -9.16 -7.73
CA ASP A 109 0.40 -8.98 -6.99
C ASP A 109 0.66 -9.12 -5.49
N VAL A 110 0.06 -8.25 -4.68
CA VAL A 110 0.26 -8.23 -3.23
C VAL A 110 -1.04 -8.58 -2.53
N ALA A 111 -1.01 -9.63 -1.72
CA ALA A 111 -2.10 -10.02 -0.84
C ALA A 111 -1.72 -9.73 0.61
N ILE A 112 -2.63 -9.10 1.36
CA ILE A 112 -2.50 -8.92 2.81
C ILE A 112 -3.46 -9.90 3.49
N ILE A 113 -2.90 -10.88 4.19
CA ILE A 113 -3.64 -11.97 4.83
C ILE A 113 -3.51 -11.78 6.34
N ASN A 114 -4.63 -11.59 7.02
CA ASN A 114 -4.66 -11.60 8.48
C ASN A 114 -4.85 -13.02 8.99
N GLU A 115 -4.57 -13.21 10.27
CA GLU A 115 -4.81 -14.49 10.95
C GLU A 115 -6.27 -14.93 10.79
N GLY A 116 -6.48 -16.21 10.45
CA GLY A 116 -7.79 -16.80 10.23
C GLY A 116 -8.34 -16.63 8.80
N GLU A 117 -7.69 -15.85 7.94
CA GLU A 117 -8.11 -15.66 6.54
C GLU A 117 -7.34 -16.57 5.55
N GLU A 118 -6.35 -17.33 6.02
CA GLU A 118 -5.36 -18.04 5.22
C GLU A 118 -6.00 -19.00 4.22
N THR A 119 -7.02 -19.75 4.66
CA THR A 119 -7.70 -20.75 3.83
C THR A 119 -8.44 -20.10 2.66
N ILE A 120 -9.15 -18.99 2.92
CA ILE A 120 -9.93 -18.27 1.92
C ILE A 120 -9.00 -17.61 0.90
N TYR A 121 -7.97 -16.92 1.39
CA TYR A 121 -7.00 -16.26 0.51
C TYR A 121 -6.19 -17.26 -0.30
N SER A 122 -5.70 -18.35 0.32
CA SER A 122 -4.96 -19.39 -0.39
C SER A 122 -5.77 -19.99 -1.54
N SER A 123 -7.04 -20.29 -1.27
CA SER A 123 -7.96 -20.82 -2.28
C SER A 123 -8.20 -19.83 -3.42
N ALA A 124 -8.43 -18.55 -3.10
CA ALA A 124 -8.67 -17.52 -4.10
C ALA A 124 -7.43 -17.23 -4.96
N ILE A 125 -6.24 -17.13 -4.35
CA ILE A 125 -4.98 -16.88 -5.06
C ILE A 125 -4.64 -18.04 -6.00
N ASN A 126 -4.86 -19.29 -5.57
CA ASN A 126 -4.65 -20.47 -6.43
C ASN A 126 -5.54 -20.45 -7.67
N ARG A 127 -6.79 -19.98 -7.55
CA ARG A 127 -7.73 -19.86 -8.67
C ARG A 127 -7.45 -18.68 -9.60
N GLY A 128 -6.74 -17.66 -9.12
CA GLY A 128 -6.40 -16.47 -9.90
C GLY A 128 -5.41 -16.76 -11.05
N VAL A 129 -5.15 -15.77 -11.89
CA VAL A 129 -4.15 -15.86 -12.98
C VAL A 129 -2.76 -15.39 -12.57
N SER A 130 -2.62 -14.78 -11.39
CA SER A 130 -1.37 -14.22 -10.90
C SER A 130 -0.25 -15.25 -10.84
N GLU A 131 0.91 -14.90 -11.42
CA GLU A 131 2.11 -15.74 -11.42
C GLU A 131 3.03 -15.48 -10.23
N ARG A 132 3.16 -14.21 -9.84
CA ARG A 132 4.11 -13.75 -8.81
C ARG A 132 3.35 -13.00 -7.74
N VAL A 133 3.25 -13.62 -6.58
CA VAL A 133 2.50 -13.07 -5.46
C VAL A 133 3.42 -12.77 -4.29
N ILE A 134 3.29 -11.58 -3.72
CA ILE A 134 3.86 -11.25 -2.42
C ILE A 134 2.74 -11.35 -1.40
N VAL A 135 2.92 -12.21 -0.41
CA VAL A 135 1.97 -12.42 0.67
C VAL A 135 2.52 -11.72 1.90
N VAL A 136 1.80 -10.72 2.39
CA VAL A 136 2.10 -10.08 3.67
C VAL A 136 1.26 -10.74 4.74
N LEU A 137 1.94 -11.36 5.70
CA LEU A 137 1.35 -12.02 6.86
C LEU A 137 1.43 -11.09 8.07
N SER A 138 0.59 -11.34 9.08
CA SER A 138 0.69 -10.59 10.34
C SER A 138 1.81 -11.13 11.22
N GLU A 139 2.08 -12.43 11.16
CA GLU A 139 3.14 -13.11 11.89
C GLU A 139 3.81 -14.18 11.00
N GLU A 140 5.04 -14.57 11.32
CA GLU A 140 5.81 -15.54 10.52
C GLU A 140 5.23 -16.96 10.59
N ASN A 141 4.75 -17.36 11.77
CA ASN A 141 4.09 -18.65 12.03
C ASN A 141 2.88 -18.93 11.11
N GLN A 142 2.18 -17.88 10.64
CA GLN A 142 1.02 -18.00 9.74
C GLN A 142 1.38 -18.68 8.42
N LYS A 143 2.66 -18.66 8.03
CA LYS A 143 3.15 -19.30 6.81
C LYS A 143 2.83 -20.79 6.76
N GLU A 144 2.78 -21.48 7.91
CA GLU A 144 2.43 -22.90 7.99
C GLU A 144 0.99 -23.18 7.49
N ASN A 145 0.12 -22.18 7.58
CA ASN A 145 -1.29 -22.28 7.19
C ASN A 145 -1.55 -21.83 5.73
N ILE A 146 -0.55 -21.25 5.06
CA ILE A 146 -0.66 -20.78 3.67
C ILE A 146 -0.50 -21.95 2.70
N LYS A 147 -1.57 -22.26 1.96
CA LYS A 147 -1.62 -23.38 0.99
C LYS A 147 -1.72 -22.88 -0.44
N ILE A 148 -0.73 -22.11 -0.88
CA ILE A 148 -0.68 -21.55 -2.25
C ILE A 148 0.31 -22.35 -3.11
N ASN A 149 -0.20 -22.90 -4.21
CA ASN A 149 0.54 -23.75 -5.15
C ASN A 149 1.17 -22.92 -6.30
N LYS A 150 1.70 -21.74 -5.98
CA LYS A 150 2.27 -20.78 -6.93
C LYS A 150 3.57 -20.18 -6.39
N GLN A 151 4.31 -19.48 -7.24
CA GLN A 151 5.50 -18.76 -6.79
C GLN A 151 5.09 -17.58 -5.90
N ILE A 152 5.23 -17.78 -4.58
CA ILE A 152 4.99 -16.74 -3.60
C ILE A 152 6.27 -16.33 -2.88
N LYS A 153 6.31 -15.08 -2.42
CA LYS A 153 7.22 -14.63 -1.37
C LYS A 153 6.40 -14.19 -0.17
N CYS A 154 6.77 -14.65 1.02
CA CYS A 154 6.14 -14.23 2.26
C CYS A 154 6.98 -13.16 2.94
N CYS A 155 6.31 -12.23 3.59
CA CYS A 155 6.95 -11.28 4.50
C CYS A 155 6.01 -10.84 5.61
N THR A 156 6.57 -10.37 6.71
CA THR A 156 5.87 -9.60 7.74
C THR A 156 6.25 -8.13 7.65
N ILE A 157 5.41 -7.27 8.21
CA ILE A 157 5.68 -5.83 8.36
C ILE A 157 5.56 -5.45 9.83
N GLU A 158 6.68 -5.08 10.44
CA GLU A 158 6.76 -4.60 11.82
C GLU A 158 7.36 -3.20 11.80
N ASP A 159 6.64 -2.22 12.35
CA ASP A 159 7.06 -0.80 12.39
C ASP A 159 7.53 -0.23 11.03
N GLY A 160 6.94 -0.70 9.93
CA GLY A 160 7.28 -0.28 8.56
C GLY A 160 8.58 -0.91 8.02
N VAL A 161 9.16 -1.86 8.74
CA VAL A 161 10.26 -2.73 8.30
C VAL A 161 9.69 -4.02 7.74
N LEU A 162 10.20 -4.45 6.58
CA LEU A 162 9.84 -5.72 5.95
C LEU A 162 10.85 -6.80 6.29
N ASN A 163 10.33 -7.95 6.71
CA ASN A 163 11.12 -9.16 6.95
C ASN A 163 10.62 -10.26 6.00
N PHE A 164 11.44 -10.65 5.02
CA PHE A 164 11.13 -11.74 4.07
C PHE A 164 11.64 -13.08 4.60
N PHE A 165 10.89 -14.16 4.36
CA PHE A 165 11.22 -15.52 4.80
C PHE A 165 10.62 -16.62 3.92
#